data_AF-A0A8E7B3R5-F1
#
_entry.id   AF-A0A8E7B3R5-F1
#
_cell.length_a   1.000
_cell.length_b   1.000
_cell.length_c   1.000
_cell.angle_alpha   90.00
_cell.angle_beta   90.00
_cell.angle_gamma   90.00
#
_symmetry.space_group_name_H-M   'P 1'
#
loop_
_entity.id
_entity.type
_entity.pdbx_description
1 polymer ?
#
loop_
_entity_poly.entity_id
_entity_poly.type
_entity_poly.pdbx_seq_one_letter_code
_entity_poly.pdbx_strand_id
1 'polypeptide(L)'
;MKISVRKFASPIPDLTTFITFAQTVLDTNSLGCTDYTQSSANVEGVNRSSQAYSGKIIYENAEAKTVGQISIKAPTAAAFNTDVTKPFWELPLLEQRWVVLPLMTA
;
A
#
# COMPACT_ATOMS: atom_id res chain seq x y z
N MET A 1 -26.33 6.95 -2.07
CA MET A 1 -25.17 6.22 -1.55
C MET A 1 -24.81 6.83 -0.20
N LYS A 2 -25.15 6.16 0.91
CA LYS A 2 -24.88 6.68 2.26
C LYS A 2 -23.47 6.26 2.66
N ILE A 3 -22.59 7.23 2.88
CA ILE A 3 -21.23 6.97 3.34
C ILE A 3 -21.22 7.07 4.87
N SER A 4 -20.60 6.10 5.54
CA SER A 4 -20.34 6.17 6.98
C SER A 4 -18.85 6.44 7.20
N VAL A 5 -18.54 7.63 7.71
CA VAL A 5 -17.16 7.98 8.12
C VAL A 5 -17.03 7.69 9.61
N ARG A 6 -16.10 6.81 9.99
CA ARG A 6 -15.73 6.56 11.39
C ARG A 6 -14.32 7.07 11.61
N LYS A 7 -14.11 7.82 12.69
CA LYS A 7 -12.80 8.33 13.07
C LYS A 7 -12.09 7.28 13.93
N PHE A 8 -10.86 6.95 13.59
CA PHE A 8 -10.00 6.14 14.45
C PHE A 8 -9.65 6.92 15.72
N ALA A 9 -9.79 6.30 16.89
CA ALA A 9 -9.46 6.91 18.18
C ALA A 9 -7.95 7.10 18.36
N SER A 10 -7.15 6.26 17.71
CA SER A 10 -5.68 6.31 17.74
C SER A 10 -5.14 6.24 16.30
N PRO A 11 -4.00 6.88 16.01
CA PRO A 11 -3.24 6.61 14.80
C PRO A 11 -2.95 5.13 14.65
N ILE A 12 -2.98 4.63 13.42
CA ILE A 12 -2.63 3.26 13.11
C ILE A 12 -1.10 3.18 13.06
N PRO A 13 -0.46 2.34 13.90
CA PRO A 13 0.98 2.39 14.11
C PRO A 13 1.79 1.86 12.93
N ASP A 14 1.27 0.88 12.20
CA ASP A 14 1.97 0.25 11.10
C ASP A 14 1.01 -0.32 10.02
N LEU A 15 1.61 -0.70 8.89
CA LEU A 15 0.89 -1.29 7.77
C LEU A 15 0.26 -2.64 8.13
N THR A 16 0.93 -3.43 8.96
CA THR A 16 0.44 -4.76 9.39
C THR A 16 -0.86 -4.65 10.18
N THR A 17 -0.94 -3.72 11.13
CA THR A 17 -2.14 -3.43 11.92
C THR A 17 -3.29 -2.99 11.02
N PHE A 18 -3.01 -2.16 10.01
CA PHE A 18 -4.01 -1.75 9.03
C PHE A 18 -4.56 -2.94 8.22
N ILE A 19 -3.70 -3.83 7.75
CA ILE A 19 -4.09 -5.01 6.97
C ILE A 19 -4.91 -5.98 7.82
N THR A 20 -4.47 -6.25 9.05
CA THR A 20 -5.18 -7.11 10.00
C THR A 20 -6.55 -6.54 10.31
N PHE A 21 -6.66 -5.24 10.58
CA PHE A 21 -7.95 -4.59 10.80
C PHE A 21 -8.88 -4.74 9.59
N ALA A 22 -8.38 -4.49 8.37
CA ALA A 22 -9.17 -4.65 7.16
C ALA A 22 -9.65 -6.09 6.97
N GLN A 23 -8.83 -7.09 7.30
CA GLN A 23 -9.25 -8.50 7.27
C GLN A 23 -10.30 -8.82 8.32
N THR A 24 -10.14 -8.35 9.55
CA THR A 24 -11.15 -8.55 10.60
C THR A 24 -12.51 -7.98 10.21
N VAL A 25 -12.55 -6.84 9.50
CA VAL A 25 -13.81 -6.28 8.99
C VAL A 25 -14.47 -7.19 7.96
N LEU A 26 -13.69 -7.81 7.08
CA LEU A 26 -14.19 -8.78 6.09
C LEU A 26 -14.71 -10.04 6.81
N ASP A 27 -13.92 -10.62 7.72
CA ASP A 27 -14.23 -11.90 8.36
C ASP A 27 -15.41 -11.82 9.33
N THR A 28 -15.50 -10.74 10.11
CA THR A 28 -16.48 -10.62 11.20
C THR A 28 -17.73 -9.85 10.81
N ASN A 29 -17.73 -9.18 9.66
CA ASN A 29 -18.81 -8.30 9.22
C ASN A 29 -19.29 -7.37 10.36
N SER A 30 -18.33 -6.75 11.06
CA SER A 30 -18.61 -5.86 12.19
C SER A 30 -19.39 -4.58 11.79
N LEU A 31 -19.60 -4.39 10.49
CA LEU A 31 -20.42 -3.32 9.92
C LEU A 31 -21.91 -3.71 9.79
N GLY A 32 -22.26 -4.99 9.99
CA GLY A 32 -23.63 -5.47 9.95
C GLY A 32 -24.25 -5.42 8.54
N CYS A 33 -23.43 -5.60 7.51
CA CYS A 33 -23.89 -5.59 6.13
C CYS A 33 -24.64 -6.88 5.81
N THR A 34 -25.85 -6.78 5.27
CA THR A 34 -26.63 -7.96 4.89
C THR A 34 -26.14 -8.53 3.56
N ASP A 35 -26.00 -9.85 3.49
CA ASP A 35 -25.76 -10.55 2.23
C ASP A 35 -26.89 -10.28 1.25
N TYR A 36 -26.57 -10.17 -0.04
CA TYR A 36 -27.56 -9.95 -1.07
C TYR A 36 -27.28 -10.79 -2.31
N THR A 37 -28.34 -11.31 -2.91
CA THR A 37 -28.25 -12.05 -4.17
C THR A 37 -28.27 -11.10 -5.34
N GLN A 38 -27.21 -11.10 -6.15
CA GLN A 38 -27.16 -10.40 -7.43
C GLN A 38 -26.99 -11.45 -8.53
N SER A 39 -27.85 -11.41 -9.56
CA SER A 39 -27.71 -12.25 -10.76
C SER A 39 -27.50 -13.75 -10.46
N SER A 40 -28.32 -14.31 -9.56
CA SER A 40 -28.25 -15.71 -9.08
C SER A 40 -26.96 -16.14 -8.36
N ALA A 41 -26.06 -15.20 -8.06
CA ALA A 41 -24.90 -15.41 -7.19
C ALA A 41 -25.15 -14.78 -5.82
N ASN A 42 -24.77 -15.51 -4.76
CA ASN A 42 -24.73 -14.95 -3.40
C ASN A 42 -23.52 -14.04 -3.28
N VAL A 43 -23.74 -12.75 -2.99
CA VAL A 43 -22.67 -11.79 -2.72
C VAL A 43 -22.64 -11.54 -1.21
N GLU A 44 -21.50 -11.83 -0.60
CA GLU A 44 -21.26 -11.55 0.82
C GLU A 44 -21.48 -10.06 1.11
N GLY A 45 -22.10 -9.76 2.25
CA GLY A 45 -22.47 -8.42 2.66
C GLY A 45 -21.28 -7.48 2.78
N VAL A 46 -20.07 -8.01 3.00
CA VAL A 46 -18.82 -7.25 2.95
C VAL A 46 -17.88 -7.91 1.96
N ASN A 47 -17.45 -7.15 0.95
CA ASN A 47 -16.42 -7.61 0.02
C ASN A 47 -15.28 -6.60 -0.10
N ARG A 48 -14.13 -7.10 -0.55
CA ARG A 48 -13.00 -6.25 -0.97
C ARG A 48 -13.13 -5.93 -2.46
N SER A 49 -13.42 -4.67 -2.77
CA SER A 49 -13.51 -4.20 -4.16
C SER A 49 -12.15 -3.89 -4.79
N SER A 50 -11.25 -3.19 -4.08
CA SER A 50 -9.93 -2.84 -4.59
C SER A 50 -8.95 -2.56 -3.45
N GLN A 51 -7.67 -2.84 -3.70
CA GLN A 51 -6.57 -2.54 -2.80
C GLN A 51 -5.35 -2.13 -3.62
N ALA A 52 -4.73 -1.01 -3.24
CA ALA A 52 -3.51 -0.51 -3.87
C ALA A 52 -2.51 -0.10 -2.79
N TYR A 53 -1.26 -0.54 -2.93
CA TYR A 53 -0.16 -0.14 -2.06
C TYR A 53 0.76 0.79 -2.85
N SER A 54 0.79 2.06 -2.45
CA SER A 54 1.65 3.07 -3.07
C SER A 54 2.43 3.84 -2.02
N GLY A 55 3.70 4.09 -2.30
CA GLY A 55 4.58 4.83 -1.41
C GLY A 55 5.58 5.65 -2.20
N LYS A 56 6.21 6.60 -1.51
CA LYS A 56 7.25 7.46 -2.08
C LYS A 56 8.42 7.48 -1.10
N ILE A 57 9.59 7.06 -1.56
CA ILE A 57 10.84 7.20 -0.82
C ILE A 57 11.53 8.45 -1.32
N ILE A 58 11.85 9.36 -0.40
CA ILE A 58 12.57 10.59 -0.67
C ILE A 58 13.97 10.41 -0.10
N TYR A 59 14.98 10.54 -0.95
CA TYR A 59 16.37 10.56 -0.51
C TYR A 59 16.78 12.00 -0.27
N GLU A 60 17.30 12.29 0.90
CA GLU A 60 17.80 13.61 1.29
C GLU A 60 19.31 13.54 1.52
N ASN A 61 20.03 14.61 1.19
CA ASN A 61 21.43 14.76 1.57
C ASN A 61 21.54 15.19 3.04
N ALA A 62 22.78 15.34 3.53
CA ALA A 62 23.06 15.81 4.89
C ALA A 62 22.53 17.23 5.20
N GLU A 63 22.08 17.98 4.19
CA GLU A 63 21.51 19.32 4.30
C GLU A 63 19.96 19.31 4.18
N ALA A 64 19.32 18.14 4.29
CA ALA A 64 17.88 17.93 4.13
C ALA A 64 17.34 18.34 2.75
N LYS A 65 18.20 18.35 1.72
CA LYS A 65 17.81 18.60 0.33
C LYS A 65 17.53 17.28 -0.37
N THR A 66 16.38 17.20 -1.04
CA THR A 66 16.01 16.03 -1.84
C THR A 66 17.00 15.81 -2.99
N VAL A 67 17.70 14.68 -2.98
CA VAL A 67 18.64 14.24 -4.03
C VAL A 67 18.01 13.24 -5.00
N GLY A 68 16.92 12.59 -4.61
CA GLY A 68 16.25 11.61 -5.44
C GLY A 68 14.91 11.18 -4.87
N GLN A 69 14.08 10.60 -5.72
CA GLN A 69 12.79 10.06 -5.34
C GLN A 69 12.55 8.74 -6.05
N ILE A 70 12.01 7.77 -5.32
CA ILE A 70 11.45 6.54 -5.89
C ILE A 70 9.97 6.48 -5.57
N SER A 71 9.17 6.18 -6.60
CA SER A 71 7.74 5.90 -6.44
C SER A 71 7.54 4.40 -6.47
N ILE A 72 6.96 3.84 -5.40
CA ILE A 72 6.68 2.41 -5.27
C ILE A 72 5.20 2.19 -5.54
N LYS A 73 4.91 1.23 -6.42
CA LYS A 73 3.56 0.69 -6.62
C LYS A 73 3.64 -0.83 -6.52
N ALA A 74 3.01 -1.37 -5.48
CA ALA A 74 3.04 -2.80 -5.21
C ALA A 74 1.62 -3.39 -5.28
N PRO A 75 1.47 -4.59 -5.87
CA PRO A 75 0.18 -5.28 -5.92
C PRO A 75 -0.20 -5.90 -4.56
N THR A 76 0.76 -6.11 -3.65
CA THR A 76 0.54 -6.73 -2.34
C THR A 76 1.31 -5.99 -1.24
N ALA A 77 0.84 -6.14 0.00
CA ALA A 77 1.54 -5.60 1.17
C ALA A 77 2.94 -6.17 1.36
N ALA A 78 3.12 -7.47 1.07
CA ALA A 78 4.41 -8.13 1.18
C ALA A 78 5.41 -7.57 0.15
N ALA A 79 4.96 -7.35 -1.08
CA ALA A 79 5.77 -6.68 -2.11
C ALA A 79 6.10 -5.25 -1.69
N PHE A 80 5.13 -4.50 -1.17
CA PHE A 80 5.37 -3.14 -0.67
C PHE A 80 6.43 -3.09 0.44
N ASN A 81 6.32 -3.97 1.45
CA ASN A 81 7.31 -4.04 2.52
C ASN A 81 8.70 -4.43 2.01
N THR A 82 8.76 -5.32 1.02
CA THR A 82 10.02 -5.69 0.38
C THR A 82 10.63 -4.50 -0.35
N ASP A 83 9.84 -3.76 -1.11
CA ASP A 83 10.29 -2.61 -1.90
C ASP A 83 10.72 -1.42 -1.03
N VAL A 84 10.10 -1.22 0.13
CA VAL A 84 10.46 -0.15 1.07
C VAL A 84 11.70 -0.48 1.89
N THR A 85 11.93 -1.76 2.19
CA THR A 85 13.07 -2.19 3.01
C THR A 85 14.36 -2.30 2.20
N LYS A 86 14.25 -2.61 0.91
CA LYS A 86 15.41 -2.78 0.05
C LYS A 86 16.03 -1.44 -0.33
N PRO A 87 17.37 -1.32 -0.31
CA PRO A 87 18.00 -0.16 -0.88
C PRO A 87 17.74 -0.14 -2.40
N PHE A 88 17.68 1.06 -2.97
CA PHE A 88 17.32 1.29 -4.39
C PHE A 88 18.06 0.38 -5.38
N TRP A 89 19.31 0.03 -5.09
CA TRP A 89 20.18 -0.79 -5.93
C TRP A 89 19.87 -2.29 -5.89
N GLU A 90 19.00 -2.76 -4.98
CA GLU A 90 18.56 -4.16 -4.86
C GLU A 90 17.15 -4.41 -5.41
N LEU A 91 16.45 -3.37 -5.88
CA LEU A 91 15.12 -3.50 -6.47
C LEU A 91 15.19 -4.17 -7.85
N PRO A 92 14.23 -5.04 -8.22
CA PRO A 92 14.28 -5.86 -9.43
C PRO A 92 14.25 -5.03 -10.73
N LEU A 93 15.45 -4.63 -11.15
CA LEU A 93 16.08 -4.41 -12.47
C LEU A 93 15.28 -4.06 -13.76
N LEU A 94 13.95 -4.14 -13.84
CA LEU A 94 13.25 -3.85 -15.11
C LEU A 94 13.18 -2.35 -15.46
N GLU A 95 13.39 -1.47 -14.48
CA GLU A 95 13.43 0.00 -14.66
C GLU A 95 14.83 0.62 -14.54
N GLN A 96 15.89 -0.18 -14.34
CA GLN A 96 17.27 0.31 -14.27
C GLN A 96 17.83 0.78 -15.63
N ARG A 97 17.03 0.76 -16.70
CA ARG A 97 17.45 1.12 -18.07
C ARG A 97 17.72 2.61 -18.28
N TRP A 98 17.43 3.47 -17.30
CA TRP A 98 17.59 4.93 -17.44
C TRP A 98 18.41 5.62 -16.34
N VAL A 99 18.89 4.90 -15.30
CA VAL A 99 19.58 5.53 -14.14
C VAL A 99 21.09 5.26 -14.11
N VAL A 100 21.64 4.45 -15.03
CA VAL A 100 23.09 4.15 -15.09
C VAL A 100 23.90 5.17 -15.92
N LEU A 101 23.32 6.30 -16.32
CA LEU A 101 24.06 7.42 -16.92
C LEU A 101 24.30 8.50 -15.86
N PRO A 102 25.52 9.02 -15.76
CA PRO A 102 26.59 8.60 -14.86
C PRO A 102 26.64 9.50 -13.62
N LEU A 103 26.63 8.91 -12.42
CA LEU A 103 27.01 9.63 -11.18
C LEU A 103 28.07 8.82 -10.41
N MET A 104 29.14 8.46 -11.12
CA MET A 104 30.38 7.98 -10.51
C MET A 104 31.58 8.48 -11.33
N THR A 105 31.83 9.78 -11.35
CA THR A 105 33.21 10.31 -11.39
C THR A 105 33.24 11.79 -11.03
N ALA A 106 34.21 12.11 -10.15
CA ALA A 106 34.63 13.42 -9.62
C ALA A 106 33.80 14.00 -8.47
#